data_AF-A0A5M5C521-F1
#
_entry.id   AF-A0A5M5C521-F1
#
_cell.length_a   1.000
_cell.length_b   1.000
_cell.length_c   1.000
_cell.angle_alpha   90.00
_cell.angle_beta   90.00
_cell.angle_gamma   90.00
#
_symmetry.space_group_name_H-M   'P 1'
#
loop_
_entity.id
_entity.type
_entity.pdbx_description
1 polymer ?
#
loop_
_entity_poly.entity_id
_entity_poly.type
_entity_poly.pdbx_seq_one_letter_code
_entity_poly.pdbx_strand_id
1 'polypeptide(L)'
;YFTYKQTKIVSRAKRHLKAMNEELVGLNKNLDEANLIKEKYVGYFMNQCAVYINKLDEYRKNVNRKIKTGQIDDLYKSSSRPFEKELEELYHNFDKAFLNLYPNFVEKFNSLLKPEERYKLEKDQLNTELRIFALIRLGITDVGQIAVFLHYSVQTIYNYKSKVKRMSTLDSNIFEEEVKKLGSLSQK
;
A
#
# COMPACT_ATOMS: atom_id res chain seq x y z
N TYR A 1 -12.68 22.05 57.04
CA TYR A 1 -11.97 22.68 55.89
C TYR A 1 -11.00 21.71 55.21
N PHE A 2 -10.09 21.05 55.95
CA PHE A 2 -9.09 20.14 55.39
C PHE A 2 -9.68 18.91 54.68
N THR A 3 -10.68 18.25 55.27
CA THR A 3 -11.38 17.09 54.71
C THR A 3 -12.07 17.40 53.38
N TYR A 4 -12.79 18.53 53.30
CA TYR A 4 -13.43 18.99 52.06
C TYR A 4 -12.42 19.22 50.92
N LYS A 5 -11.25 19.81 51.22
CA LYS A 5 -10.18 20.02 50.24
C LYS A 5 -9.62 18.68 49.72
N GLN A 6 -9.43 17.69 50.61
CA GLN A 6 -8.99 16.35 50.23
C GLN A 6 -10.01 15.61 49.35
N THR A 7 -11.30 15.65 49.70
CA THR A 7 -12.37 15.04 48.90
C THR A 7 -12.43 15.63 47.49
N LYS A 8 -12.23 16.95 47.36
CA LYS A 8 -12.21 17.65 46.06
C LYS A 8 -11.02 17.20 45.19
N ILE A 9 -9.84 17.00 45.80
CA ILE A 9 -8.64 16.49 45.10
C ILE A 9 -8.88 15.06 44.60
N VAL A 10 -9.38 14.17 45.47
CA VAL A 10 -9.68 12.78 45.11
C VAL A 10 -10.75 12.70 44.02
N SER A 11 -11.80 13.54 44.09
CA SER A 11 -12.84 13.62 43.05
C SER A 11 -12.27 14.09 41.71
N ARG A 12 -11.35 15.06 41.71
CA ARG A 12 -10.66 15.51 40.49
C ARG A 12 -9.77 14.40 39.90
N ALA A 13 -9.00 13.70 40.73
CA ALA A 13 -8.18 12.58 40.31
C ALA A 13 -9.03 11.43 39.71
N LYS A 14 -10.16 11.08 40.35
CA LYS A 14 -11.11 10.09 39.83
C LYS A 14 -11.69 10.49 38.48
N ARG A 15 -12.06 11.75 38.29
CA ARG A 15 -12.55 12.25 36.99
C ARG A 15 -11.47 12.19 35.91
N HIS A 16 -10.24 12.54 36.23
CA HIS A 16 -9.13 12.45 35.29
C HIS A 16 -8.81 10.99 34.90
N LEU A 17 -8.77 10.08 35.88
CA LEU A 17 -8.63 8.64 35.63
C LEU A 17 -9.76 8.10 34.75
N LYS A 18 -11.01 8.52 35.00
CA LYS A 18 -12.15 8.11 34.18
C LYS A 18 -12.00 8.58 32.73
N ALA A 19 -11.62 9.85 32.52
CA ALA A 19 -11.39 10.40 31.19
C ALA A 19 -10.26 9.67 30.44
N MET A 20 -9.13 9.42 31.10
CA MET A 20 -8.02 8.64 30.51
C MET A 20 -8.43 7.21 30.18
N ASN A 21 -9.24 6.57 31.04
CA ASN A 21 -9.74 5.22 30.78
C ASN A 21 -10.71 5.19 29.58
N GLU A 22 -11.57 6.19 29.45
CA GLU A 22 -12.46 6.35 28.29
C GLU A 22 -11.65 6.56 26.99
N GLU A 23 -10.59 7.37 27.03
CA GLU A 23 -9.67 7.57 25.91
C GLU A 23 -8.93 6.28 25.53
N LEU A 24 -8.39 5.55 26.52
CA LEU A 24 -7.73 4.25 26.31
C LEU A 24 -8.66 3.21 25.68
N VAL A 25 -9.90 3.13 26.16
CA VAL A 25 -10.91 2.22 25.58
C VAL A 25 -11.23 2.62 24.13
N GLY A 26 -11.32 3.92 23.85
CA GLY A 26 -11.51 4.44 22.49
C GLY A 26 -10.33 4.07 21.56
N LEU A 27 -9.09 4.27 22.02
CA LEU A 27 -7.88 3.92 21.27
C LEU A 27 -7.79 2.41 21.02
N ASN A 28 -8.14 1.58 22.01
CA ASN A 28 -8.10 0.13 21.85
C ASN A 28 -9.11 -0.36 20.81
N LYS A 29 -10.33 0.20 20.80
CA LYS A 29 -11.32 -0.09 19.74
C LYS A 29 -10.82 0.28 18.35
N ASN A 30 -10.25 1.47 18.20
CA ASN A 30 -9.67 1.89 16.92
C ASN A 30 -8.54 0.96 16.46
N LEU A 31 -7.74 0.45 17.40
CA LEU A 31 -6.67 -0.50 17.11
C LEU A 31 -7.22 -1.86 16.67
N ASP A 32 -8.26 -2.35 17.35
CA ASP A 32 -8.92 -3.61 17.00
C ASP A 32 -9.56 -3.55 15.60
N GLU A 33 -10.22 -2.43 15.27
CA GLU A 33 -10.76 -2.19 13.92
C GLU A 33 -9.64 -2.15 12.86
N ALA A 34 -8.54 -1.45 13.15
CA ALA A 34 -7.38 -1.41 12.28
C ALA A 34 -6.75 -2.80 12.07
N ASN A 35 -6.71 -3.64 13.10
CA ASN A 35 -6.21 -5.02 13.01
C ASN A 35 -7.15 -5.88 12.16
N LEU A 36 -8.47 -5.79 12.36
CA LEU A 36 -9.44 -6.52 11.55
C LEU A 36 -9.33 -6.17 10.06
N ILE A 37 -9.10 -4.90 9.74
CA ILE A 37 -8.84 -4.46 8.36
C ILE A 37 -7.58 -5.14 7.84
N LYS A 38 -6.46 -5.07 8.57
CA LYS A 38 -5.20 -5.72 8.17
C LYS A 38 -5.37 -7.22 7.95
N GLU A 39 -6.06 -7.93 8.83
CA GLU A 39 -6.33 -9.37 8.69
C GLU A 39 -7.13 -9.69 7.42
N LYS A 40 -8.17 -8.92 7.11
CA LYS A 40 -8.92 -9.07 5.85
C LYS A 40 -8.02 -8.88 4.63
N TYR A 41 -7.07 -7.95 4.69
CA TYR A 41 -6.08 -7.77 3.61
C TYR A 41 -5.08 -8.91 3.50
N VAL A 42 -4.63 -9.48 4.62
CA VAL A 42 -3.79 -10.69 4.60
C VAL A 42 -4.57 -11.82 3.93
N GLY A 43 -5.84 -12.03 4.27
CA GLY A 43 -6.70 -13.02 3.61
C GLY A 43 -6.87 -12.75 2.11
N TYR A 44 -7.11 -11.49 1.72
CA TYR A 44 -7.16 -11.09 0.32
C TYR A 44 -5.85 -11.39 -0.42
N PHE A 45 -4.70 -11.05 0.18
CA PHE A 45 -3.39 -11.30 -0.42
C PHE A 45 -3.11 -12.80 -0.58
N MET A 46 -3.42 -13.61 0.42
CA MET A 46 -3.29 -15.07 0.33
C MET A 46 -4.17 -15.66 -0.78
N ASN A 47 -5.38 -15.13 -0.98
CA ASN A 47 -6.24 -15.51 -2.12
C ASN A 47 -5.60 -15.14 -3.47
N GLN A 48 -4.96 -13.97 -3.58
CA GLN A 48 -4.23 -13.59 -4.80
C GLN A 48 -3.04 -14.53 -5.06
N CYS A 49 -2.29 -14.91 -4.03
CA CYS A 49 -1.23 -15.93 -4.15
C CYS A 49 -1.80 -17.27 -4.64
N ALA A 50 -2.93 -17.72 -4.13
CA ALA A 50 -3.57 -18.96 -4.58
C ALA A 50 -3.99 -18.90 -6.06
N VAL A 51 -4.59 -17.78 -6.50
CA VAL A 51 -4.91 -17.54 -7.91
C VAL A 51 -3.65 -17.61 -8.78
N TYR A 52 -2.56 -16.98 -8.36
CA TYR A 52 -1.31 -16.98 -9.12
C TYR A 52 -0.66 -18.38 -9.17
N ILE A 53 -0.68 -19.14 -8.07
CA ILE A 53 -0.22 -20.54 -8.04
C ILE A 53 -1.01 -21.39 -9.04
N ASN A 54 -2.33 -21.21 -9.10
CA ASN A 54 -3.17 -21.93 -10.06
C ASN A 54 -2.82 -21.56 -11.51
N LYS A 55 -2.61 -20.26 -11.81
CA LYS A 55 -2.14 -19.82 -13.15
C LYS A 55 -0.79 -20.45 -13.52
N LEU A 56 0.16 -20.52 -12.58
CA LEU A 56 1.45 -21.19 -12.81
C LEU A 56 1.28 -22.69 -13.05
N ASP A 57 0.39 -23.37 -12.32
CA ASP A 57 0.12 -24.79 -12.53
C ASP A 57 -0.55 -25.06 -13.88
N GLU A 58 -1.51 -24.23 -14.29
CA GLU A 58 -2.15 -24.28 -15.61
C GLU A 58 -1.12 -24.07 -16.73
N TYR A 59 -0.24 -23.08 -16.59
CA TYR A 59 0.86 -22.84 -17.52
C TYR A 59 1.77 -24.06 -17.62
N ARG A 60 2.21 -24.62 -16.48
CA ARG A 60 3.05 -25.84 -16.41
C ARG A 60 2.37 -27.03 -17.08
N LYS A 61 1.08 -27.25 -16.84
CA LYS A 61 0.28 -28.32 -17.47
C LYS A 61 0.19 -28.12 -18.99
N ASN A 62 -0.01 -26.87 -19.45
CA ASN A 62 -0.07 -26.53 -20.86
C ASN A 62 1.26 -26.82 -21.57
N VAL A 63 2.37 -26.37 -20.97
CA VAL A 63 3.73 -26.62 -21.45
C VAL A 63 3.97 -28.13 -21.59
N ASN A 64 3.74 -28.89 -20.52
CA ASN A 64 3.91 -30.35 -20.52
C ASN A 64 3.06 -31.05 -21.60
N ARG A 65 1.81 -30.62 -21.77
CA ARG A 65 0.93 -31.18 -22.81
C ARG A 65 1.50 -30.92 -24.20
N LYS A 66 1.85 -29.67 -24.51
CA LYS A 66 2.37 -29.28 -25.83
C LYS A 66 3.67 -30.00 -26.18
N ILE A 67 4.57 -30.17 -25.21
CA ILE A 67 5.81 -30.96 -25.41
C ILE A 67 5.46 -32.41 -25.74
N LYS A 68 4.59 -33.06 -24.95
CA LYS A 68 4.20 -34.46 -25.18
C LYS A 68 3.53 -34.70 -26.52
N THR A 69 2.77 -33.73 -27.03
CA THR A 69 2.06 -33.84 -28.31
C THR A 69 2.89 -33.33 -29.50
N GLY A 70 4.16 -32.97 -29.31
CA GLY A 70 5.02 -32.45 -30.36
C GLY A 70 4.67 -31.04 -30.86
N GLN A 71 3.82 -30.31 -30.15
CA GLN A 71 3.35 -28.95 -30.49
C GLN A 71 4.36 -27.88 -30.03
N ILE A 72 5.64 -28.03 -30.40
CA ILE A 72 6.72 -27.17 -29.92
C ILE A 72 6.61 -25.75 -30.50
N ASP A 73 6.24 -25.60 -31.77
CA ASP A 73 6.05 -24.28 -32.40
C ASP A 73 4.95 -23.46 -31.71
N ASP A 74 3.85 -24.11 -31.35
CA ASP A 74 2.76 -23.48 -30.60
C ASP A 74 3.18 -23.12 -29.18
N LEU A 75 4.11 -23.87 -28.58
CA LEU A 75 4.67 -23.55 -27.28
C LEU A 75 5.53 -22.27 -27.37
N TYR A 76 6.41 -22.20 -28.38
CA TYR A 76 7.25 -21.02 -28.64
C TYR A 76 6.42 -19.75 -28.82
N LYS A 77 5.36 -19.82 -29.64
CA LYS A 77 4.40 -18.72 -29.83
C LYS A 77 3.69 -18.30 -28.54
N SER A 78 3.39 -19.25 -27.65
CA SER A 78 2.76 -18.94 -26.36
C SER A 78 3.74 -18.36 -25.33
N SER A 79 5.00 -18.76 -25.34
CA SER A 79 6.04 -18.20 -24.47
C SER A 79 6.51 -16.82 -24.91
N SER A 80 6.39 -16.51 -26.20
CA SER A 80 6.71 -15.19 -26.76
C SER A 80 5.53 -14.21 -26.66
N ARG A 81 4.43 -14.57 -25.98
CA ARG A 81 3.30 -13.67 -25.82
C ARG A 81 3.69 -12.48 -24.94
N PRO A 82 3.08 -11.31 -25.18
CA PRO A 82 3.38 -10.10 -24.43
C PRO A 82 3.04 -10.29 -22.94
N PHE A 83 4.02 -10.06 -22.06
CA PHE A 83 3.91 -10.11 -20.59
C PHE A 83 3.13 -8.91 -20.01
N GLU A 84 2.81 -7.95 -20.86
CA GLU A 84 2.14 -6.69 -20.52
C GLU A 84 0.78 -6.94 -19.86
N LYS A 85 0.03 -7.96 -20.26
CA LYS A 85 -1.29 -8.23 -19.70
C LYS A 85 -1.23 -8.70 -18.25
N GLU A 86 -0.30 -9.61 -17.94
CA GLU A 86 -0.05 -10.08 -16.58
C GLU A 86 0.45 -8.94 -15.69
N LEU A 87 1.28 -8.06 -16.25
CA LEU A 87 1.79 -6.88 -15.56
C LEU A 87 0.69 -5.85 -15.27
N GLU A 88 -0.19 -5.58 -16.24
CA GLU A 88 -1.37 -4.74 -16.06
C GLU A 88 -2.31 -5.28 -14.97
N GLU A 89 -2.53 -6.61 -14.95
CA GLU A 89 -3.34 -7.26 -13.92
C GLU A 89 -2.69 -7.12 -12.54
N LEU A 90 -1.38 -7.32 -12.42
CA LEU A 90 -0.62 -7.09 -11.18
C LEU A 90 -0.82 -5.66 -10.67
N TYR A 91 -0.66 -4.67 -11.55
CA TYR A 91 -0.81 -3.26 -11.19
C TYR A 91 -2.23 -2.90 -10.81
N HIS A 92 -3.23 -3.39 -11.54
CA HIS A 92 -4.63 -3.16 -11.19
C HIS A 92 -4.98 -3.75 -9.82
N ASN A 93 -4.53 -4.97 -9.54
CA ASN A 93 -4.75 -5.63 -8.25
C ASN A 93 -4.05 -4.88 -7.11
N PHE A 94 -2.82 -4.40 -7.35
CA PHE A 94 -2.08 -3.58 -6.40
C PHE A 94 -2.78 -2.25 -6.11
N ASP A 95 -3.09 -1.47 -7.13
CA ASP A 95 -3.71 -0.15 -7.00
C ASP A 95 -5.04 -0.25 -6.22
N LYS A 96 -5.88 -1.23 -6.58
CA LYS A 96 -7.15 -1.49 -5.91
C LYS A 96 -6.96 -1.88 -4.44
N ALA A 97 -6.04 -2.80 -4.16
CA ALA A 97 -5.79 -3.24 -2.78
C ALA A 97 -5.23 -2.09 -1.93
N PHE A 98 -4.28 -1.34 -2.48
CA PHE A 98 -3.63 -0.23 -1.81
C PHE A 98 -4.60 0.92 -1.53
N LEU A 99 -5.40 1.34 -2.51
CA LEU A 99 -6.36 2.45 -2.34
C LEU A 99 -7.51 2.08 -1.40
N ASN A 100 -7.94 0.82 -1.36
CA ASN A 100 -8.91 0.40 -0.36
C ASN A 100 -8.30 0.40 1.06
N LEU A 101 -6.99 0.14 1.20
CA LEU A 101 -6.30 0.14 2.49
C LEU A 101 -5.99 1.57 2.96
N TYR A 102 -5.63 2.45 2.04
CA TYR A 102 -5.28 3.86 2.26
C TYR A 102 -6.08 4.80 1.34
N PRO A 103 -7.39 4.99 1.58
CA PRO A 103 -8.28 5.72 0.68
C PRO A 103 -7.87 7.19 0.47
N ASN A 104 -7.31 7.82 1.51
CA ASN A 104 -6.90 9.23 1.45
C ASN A 104 -5.43 9.40 1.06
N PHE A 105 -4.76 8.34 0.58
CA PHE A 105 -3.32 8.40 0.27
C PHE A 105 -3.01 9.48 -0.75
N VAL A 106 -3.71 9.49 -1.89
CA VAL A 106 -3.40 10.36 -3.02
C VAL A 106 -3.67 11.83 -2.68
N GLU A 107 -4.75 12.10 -1.96
CA GLU A 107 -5.06 13.44 -1.45
C GLU A 107 -3.95 13.94 -0.52
N LYS A 108 -3.59 13.15 0.50
CA LYS A 108 -2.53 13.51 1.44
C LYS A 108 -1.16 13.60 0.75
N PHE A 109 -0.88 12.73 -0.20
CA PHE A 109 0.34 12.80 -1.01
C PHE A 109 0.41 14.11 -1.80
N ASN A 110 -0.67 14.50 -2.46
CA ASN A 110 -0.76 15.75 -3.20
C ASN A 110 -0.61 17.00 -2.32
N SER A 111 -0.94 16.92 -1.03
CA SER A 111 -0.68 18.03 -0.09
C SER A 111 0.81 18.28 0.17
N LEU A 112 1.67 17.29 -0.10
CA LEU A 112 3.13 17.42 -0.01
C LEU A 112 3.76 17.99 -1.29
N LEU A 113 2.98 18.16 -2.35
CA LEU A 113 3.44 18.63 -3.65
C LEU A 113 3.00 20.07 -3.91
N LYS A 114 3.77 20.76 -4.77
CA LYS A 114 3.36 22.07 -5.30
C LYS A 114 2.02 21.93 -6.04
N PRO A 115 1.11 22.92 -5.94
CA PRO A 115 -0.25 22.82 -6.50
C PRO A 115 -0.31 22.40 -7.98
N GLU A 116 0.64 22.86 -8.79
CA GLU A 116 0.77 22.61 -10.22
C GLU A 116 1.32 21.21 -10.57
N GLU A 117 1.97 20.54 -9.62
CA GLU A 117 2.58 19.21 -9.80
C GLU A 117 1.72 18.08 -9.19
N ARG A 118 0.49 18.39 -8.75
CA ARG A 118 -0.40 17.42 -8.12
C ARG A 118 -0.91 16.39 -9.12
N TYR A 119 -0.97 15.14 -8.67
CA TYR A 119 -1.49 14.04 -9.47
C TYR A 119 -3.02 14.00 -9.47
N LYS A 120 -3.58 13.63 -10.60
CA LYS A 120 -4.99 13.22 -10.73
C LYS A 120 -5.02 11.75 -11.10
N LEU A 121 -5.90 10.99 -10.45
CA LEU A 121 -6.11 9.59 -10.81
C LEU A 121 -6.95 9.51 -12.09
N GLU A 122 -6.56 8.60 -12.96
CA GLU A 122 -7.38 8.20 -14.09
C GLU A 122 -8.04 6.86 -13.73
N LYS A 123 -9.37 6.80 -13.73
CA LYS A 123 -10.14 5.58 -13.44
C LYS A 123 -9.74 4.88 -12.13
N ASP A 124 -9.43 5.67 -11.10
CA ASP A 124 -8.97 5.18 -9.78
C ASP A 124 -7.70 4.32 -9.83
N GLN A 125 -6.83 4.53 -10.82
CA GLN A 125 -5.55 3.85 -10.95
C GLN A 125 -4.38 4.75 -10.58
N LEU A 126 -3.39 4.17 -9.92
CA LEU A 126 -2.14 4.86 -9.61
C LEU A 126 -1.25 4.85 -10.84
N ASN A 127 -0.60 5.97 -11.14
CA ASN A 127 0.49 5.96 -12.10
C ASN A 127 1.76 5.36 -11.48
N THR A 128 2.78 5.12 -12.31
CA THR A 128 4.06 4.53 -11.86
C THR A 128 4.71 5.29 -10.69
N GLU A 129 4.67 6.62 -10.71
CA GLU A 129 5.26 7.45 -9.67
C GLU A 129 4.53 7.25 -8.34
N LEU A 130 3.20 7.29 -8.35
CA LEU A 130 2.37 7.00 -7.18
C LEU A 130 2.57 5.57 -6.67
N ARG A 131 2.73 4.58 -7.56
CA ARG A 131 3.00 3.18 -7.17
C ARG A 131 4.33 3.05 -6.41
N ILE A 132 5.38 3.75 -6.84
CA ILE A 132 6.68 3.76 -6.13
C ILE A 132 6.48 4.23 -4.68
N PHE A 133 5.76 5.33 -4.48
CA PHE A 133 5.55 5.88 -3.14
C PHE A 133 4.52 5.10 -2.31
N ALA A 134 3.56 4.43 -2.96
CA ALA A 134 2.67 3.47 -2.32
C ALA A 134 3.45 2.25 -1.77
N LEU A 135 4.41 1.73 -2.54
CA LEU A 135 5.31 0.65 -2.09
C LEU A 135 6.17 1.08 -0.89
N ILE A 136 6.74 2.29 -0.94
CA ILE A 136 7.47 2.89 0.20
C ILE A 136 6.56 3.01 1.42
N ARG A 137 5.30 3.44 1.24
CA ARG A 137 4.30 3.52 2.30
C ARG A 137 3.98 2.15 2.92
N LEU A 138 4.03 1.08 2.13
CA LEU A 138 3.88 -0.29 2.61
C LEU A 138 5.14 -0.84 3.31
N GLY A 139 6.23 -0.08 3.36
CA GLY A 139 7.49 -0.48 3.97
C GLY A 139 8.50 -1.10 3.00
N ILE A 140 8.16 -1.18 1.71
CA ILE A 140 9.10 -1.63 0.67
C ILE A 140 9.94 -0.42 0.25
N THR A 141 11.05 -0.21 0.95
CA THR A 141 11.95 0.93 0.72
C THR A 141 13.15 0.60 -0.16
N ASP A 142 13.46 -0.69 -0.33
CA ASP A 142 14.56 -1.12 -1.18
C ASP A 142 14.25 -0.85 -2.66
N VAL A 143 15.13 -0.09 -3.31
CA VAL A 143 14.94 0.33 -4.71
C VAL A 143 14.99 -0.86 -5.66
N GLY A 144 15.77 -1.90 -5.33
CA GLY A 144 15.81 -3.15 -6.09
C GLY A 144 14.48 -3.89 -6.07
N GLN A 145 13.87 -4.04 -4.89
CA GLN A 145 12.55 -4.66 -4.73
C GLN A 145 11.46 -3.88 -5.48
N ILE A 146 11.48 -2.55 -5.41
CA ILE A 146 10.55 -1.69 -6.17
C ILE A 146 10.75 -1.88 -7.68
N ALA A 147 12.01 -1.93 -8.14
CA ALA A 147 12.35 -2.13 -9.55
C ALA A 147 11.85 -3.48 -10.07
N VAL A 148 12.03 -4.55 -9.29
CA VAL A 148 11.49 -5.88 -9.59
C VAL A 148 9.97 -5.85 -9.68
N PHE A 149 9.29 -5.26 -8.68
CA PHE A 149 7.82 -5.19 -8.66
C PHE A 149 7.25 -4.43 -9.85
N LEU A 150 7.87 -3.29 -10.23
CA LEU A 150 7.41 -2.45 -11.32
C LEU A 150 8.04 -2.80 -12.68
N HIS A 151 8.79 -3.91 -12.76
CA HIS A 151 9.46 -4.35 -13.99
C HIS A 151 10.26 -3.22 -14.69
N TYR A 152 10.92 -2.39 -13.90
CA TYR A 152 11.78 -1.31 -14.38
C TYR A 152 13.22 -1.53 -13.96
N SER A 153 14.15 -0.82 -14.61
CA SER A 153 15.52 -0.76 -14.12
C SER A 153 15.59 0.00 -12.79
N VAL A 154 16.57 -0.35 -11.95
CA VAL A 154 16.87 0.39 -10.71
C VAL A 154 17.09 1.89 -11.00
N GLN A 155 17.77 2.21 -12.11
CA GLN A 155 17.99 3.60 -12.54
C GLN A 155 16.69 4.33 -12.84
N THR A 156 15.74 3.66 -13.50
CA THR A 156 14.42 4.22 -13.80
C THR A 156 13.67 4.56 -12.51
N ILE A 157 13.74 3.70 -11.49
CA ILE A 157 13.13 3.99 -10.18
C ILE A 157 13.80 5.20 -9.52
N TYR A 158 15.13 5.31 -9.54
CA TYR A 158 15.84 6.49 -9.04
C TYR A 158 15.41 7.77 -9.75
N ASN A 159 15.24 7.72 -11.07
CA ASN A 159 14.80 8.86 -11.86
C ASN A 159 13.39 9.32 -11.46
N TYR A 160 12.45 8.39 -11.32
CA TYR A 160 11.09 8.70 -10.85
C TYR A 160 11.10 9.28 -9.43
N LYS A 161 11.79 8.65 -8.48
CA LYS A 161 11.90 9.17 -7.10
C LYS A 161 12.46 10.60 -7.09
N SER A 162 13.54 10.83 -7.83
CA SER A 162 14.19 12.14 -7.90
C SER A 162 13.30 13.19 -8.56
N LYS A 163 12.54 12.81 -9.59
CA LYS A 163 11.57 13.71 -10.24
C LYS A 163 10.51 14.17 -9.24
N VAL A 164 9.86 13.25 -8.53
CA VAL A 164 8.80 13.60 -7.58
C VAL A 164 9.33 14.38 -6.39
N LYS A 165 10.53 14.07 -5.89
CA LYS A 165 11.17 14.87 -4.83
C LYS A 165 11.37 16.34 -5.22
N ARG A 166 11.61 16.66 -6.50
CA ARG A 166 11.73 18.06 -6.96
C ARG A 166 10.37 18.78 -7.04
N MET A 167 9.27 18.03 -7.10
CA MET A 167 7.89 18.54 -7.11
C MET A 167 7.37 18.82 -5.69
N SER A 168 8.05 18.30 -4.67
CA SER A 168 7.72 18.46 -3.25
C SER A 168 7.83 19.91 -2.78
N THR A 169 7.00 20.31 -1.82
CA THR A 169 7.15 21.53 -1.02
C THR A 169 8.08 21.35 0.18
N LEU A 170 8.43 20.10 0.50
CA LEU A 170 9.33 19.69 1.57
C LEU A 170 10.74 19.37 1.05
N ASP A 171 11.72 19.42 1.94
CA ASP A 171 13.07 18.95 1.68
C ASP A 171 13.12 17.45 1.31
N SER A 172 14.07 17.11 0.42
CA SER A 172 14.20 15.75 -0.15
C SER A 172 14.42 14.64 0.89
N ASN A 173 15.05 14.96 2.03
CA ASN A 173 15.31 14.02 3.12
C ASN A 173 14.06 13.76 3.98
N ILE A 174 13.14 14.73 4.03
CA ILE A 174 11.92 14.66 4.85
C ILE A 174 10.77 14.04 4.07
N PHE A 175 10.71 14.29 2.76
CA PHE A 175 9.61 13.86 1.90
C PHE A 175 9.29 12.36 2.02
N GLU A 176 10.28 11.47 1.91
CA GLU A 176 10.02 10.02 2.00
C GLU A 176 9.53 9.60 3.39
N GLU A 177 10.02 10.23 4.46
CA GLU A 177 9.56 9.93 5.82
C GLU A 177 8.12 10.38 6.05
N GLU A 178 7.71 11.51 5.48
CA GLU A 178 6.31 11.93 5.52
C GLU A 178 5.42 11.01 4.66
N VAL A 179 5.89 10.59 3.49
CA VAL A 179 5.17 9.61 2.65
C VAL A 179 4.88 8.31 3.41
N LYS A 180 5.84 7.79 4.20
CA LYS A 180 5.67 6.59 5.02
C LYS A 180 4.55 6.72 6.07
N LYS A 181 4.20 7.94 6.46
CA LYS A 181 3.18 8.23 7.48
C LYS A 181 1.80 8.52 6.86
N LEU A 182 1.68 8.64 5.54
CA LEU A 182 0.44 9.06 4.89
C LEU A 182 -0.67 8.02 4.98
N GLY A 183 -1.91 8.50 5.05
CA GLY A 183 -3.08 7.63 5.07
C GLY A 183 -3.36 7.03 6.46
N SER A 184 -4.61 7.15 6.89
CA SER A 184 -5.16 6.38 8.00
C SER A 184 -5.65 5.04 7.45
N LEU A 185 -5.50 3.97 8.23
CA LEU A 185 -6.22 2.72 7.95
C LEU A 185 -7.72 3.06 7.99
N SER A 186 -8.44 2.61 6.96
CA SER A 186 -9.82 3.02 6.66
C SER A 186 -10.69 3.15 7.92
N GLN A 187 -11.11 4.38 8.24
CA GLN A 187 -12.30 4.64 9.05
C GLN A 187 -13.45 4.83 8.04
N LYS A 188 -14.31 3.82 7.93
CA LYS A 188 -15.63 3.98 7.31
C LYS A 188 -16.67 3.95 8.41
#